data_AF-A0AAU2ETD0-F1
#
_entry.id   AF-A0AAU2ETD0-F1
#
_cell.length_a   1.000
_cell.length_b   1.000
_cell.length_c   1.000
_cell.angle_alpha   90.00
_cell.angle_beta   90.00
_cell.angle_gamma   90.00
#
_symmetry.space_group_name_H-M   'P 1'
#
loop_
_entity.id
_entity.type
_entity.pdbx_description
1 polymer ?
#
loop_
_entity_poly.entity_id
_entity_poly.type
_entity_poly.pdbx_seq_one_letter_code
_entity_poly.pdbx_strand_id
1 'polypeptide(L)'
;MMRWDDLVGLFLNTLVLRTDTSGDPSFAEVLGRAREVALTAYDHQDVPFDLLVEVLNPARTVAHNLLFQVMLALQNNAQAELELPGLRLSTFQVSWGTSKFDPNFNMLDFFAEDGTPQGIEGLIEYSTDVFDEATAVDIFHRWAGFLRDVVETPDRPLSQVNVLLPGEKERFLTEWNGARGAAGRGGRRP
;
A
#
# COMPACT_ATOMS: atom_id res chain seq x y z
N MET A 1 28.03 16.07 -23.85
CA MET A 1 27.69 15.43 -22.56
C MET A 1 26.21 15.15 -22.63
N MET A 2 25.81 13.90 -22.94
CA MET A 2 24.40 13.51 -22.96
C MET A 2 23.87 13.56 -21.53
N ARG A 3 22.80 14.32 -21.30
CA ARG A 3 22.04 14.30 -20.04
C ARG A 3 21.23 13.00 -20.03
N TRP A 4 21.10 12.37 -18.85
CA TRP A 4 20.30 11.16 -18.65
C TRP A 4 18.83 11.34 -19.07
N ASP A 5 18.36 12.59 -19.12
CA ASP A 5 17.01 12.99 -19.52
C ASP A 5 16.62 12.55 -20.94
N ASP A 6 17.59 12.31 -21.85
CA ASP A 6 17.34 11.92 -23.25
C ASP A 6 17.46 10.40 -23.49
N LEU A 7 17.65 9.59 -22.44
CA LEU A 7 17.90 8.15 -22.54
C LEU A 7 16.64 7.32 -22.23
N VAL A 8 16.21 6.50 -23.19
CA VAL A 8 15.14 5.52 -22.96
C VAL A 8 15.75 4.29 -22.28
N GLY A 9 15.35 4.01 -21.03
CA GLY A 9 15.81 2.86 -20.24
C GLY A 9 15.03 2.68 -18.94
N LEU A 10 15.17 1.52 -18.29
CA LEU A 10 14.57 1.24 -16.98
C LEU A 10 15.54 1.72 -15.88
N PHE A 11 15.22 2.86 -15.26
CA PHE A 11 16.03 3.47 -14.19
C PHE A 11 15.33 3.42 -12.82
N LEU A 12 14.27 2.63 -12.70
CA LEU A 12 13.55 2.45 -11.44
C LEU A 12 14.35 1.51 -10.54
N ASN A 13 14.67 1.95 -9.32
CA ASN A 13 15.15 1.07 -8.25
C ASN A 13 14.04 0.87 -7.21
N THR A 14 13.98 -0.34 -6.65
CA THR A 14 13.05 -0.67 -5.56
C THR A 14 13.75 -0.57 -4.23
N LEU A 15 13.22 0.26 -3.33
CA LEU A 15 13.73 0.41 -1.97
C LEU A 15 12.87 -0.38 -0.98
N VAL A 16 13.51 -1.26 -0.20
CA VAL A 16 12.84 -2.02 0.85
C VAL A 16 12.83 -1.19 2.13
N LEU A 17 11.65 -0.71 2.53
CA LEU A 17 11.48 0.09 3.74
C LEU A 17 10.99 -0.79 4.89
N ARG A 18 11.86 -1.06 5.85
CA ARG A 18 11.51 -1.78 7.08
C ARG A 18 11.31 -0.80 8.23
N THR A 19 10.06 -0.41 8.47
CA THR A 19 9.69 0.49 9.56
C THR A 19 9.30 -0.29 10.80
N ASP A 20 9.96 -0.01 11.94
CA ASP A 20 9.61 -0.62 13.22
C ASP A 20 8.44 0.10 13.89
N THR A 21 7.35 -0.63 14.13
CA THR A 21 6.14 -0.17 14.84
C THR A 21 6.07 -0.67 16.28
N SER A 22 7.15 -1.25 16.82
CA SER A 22 7.20 -1.70 18.21
C SER A 22 7.06 -0.53 19.20
N GLY A 23 6.50 -0.85 20.38
CA GLY A 23 6.33 0.10 21.49
C GLY A 23 5.02 0.89 21.50
N ASP A 24 4.05 0.55 20.65
CA ASP A 24 2.78 1.29 20.46
C ASP A 24 2.97 2.80 20.16
N PRO A 25 3.77 3.14 19.14
CA PRO A 25 4.03 4.52 18.78
C PRO A 25 2.79 5.22 18.22
N SER A 26 2.79 6.54 18.20
CA SER A 26 1.84 7.33 17.43
C SER A 26 2.13 7.28 15.92
N PHE A 27 1.17 7.69 15.10
CA PHE A 27 1.41 7.79 13.66
C PHE A 27 2.51 8.80 13.33
N ALA A 28 2.57 9.93 14.05
CA ALA A 28 3.63 10.93 13.89
C ALA A 28 5.03 10.33 14.13
N GLU A 29 5.17 9.50 15.17
CA GLU A 29 6.43 8.83 15.49
C GLU A 29 6.81 7.81 14.41
N VAL A 30 5.85 7.02 13.93
CA VAL A 30 6.08 6.06 12.83
C VAL A 30 6.45 6.77 11.54
N LEU A 31 5.82 7.92 11.23
CA LEU A 31 6.17 8.73 10.08
C LEU A 31 7.61 9.26 10.18
N GLY A 32 8.04 9.68 11.38
CA GLY A 32 9.43 10.04 11.67
C GLY A 32 10.40 8.89 11.41
N ARG A 33 10.11 7.70 11.95
CA ARG A 33 10.91 6.49 11.72
C ARG A 33 10.97 6.11 10.24
N ALA A 34 9.83 6.16 9.54
CA ALA A 34 9.75 5.86 8.11
C ALA A 34 10.58 6.85 7.28
N ARG A 35 10.58 8.14 7.65
CA ARG A 35 11.43 9.15 7.03
C ARG A 35 12.91 8.84 7.22
N GLU A 36 13.34 8.48 8.42
CA GLU A 36 14.74 8.11 8.70
C GLU A 36 15.17 6.88 7.89
N VAL A 37 14.32 5.84 7.84
CA VAL A 37 14.56 4.64 7.04
C VAL A 37 14.64 4.98 5.55
N ALA A 38 13.74 5.81 5.03
CA ALA A 38 13.74 6.22 3.64
C ALA A 38 14.99 7.03 3.27
N LEU A 39 15.38 8.00 4.10
CA LEU A 39 16.60 8.78 3.90
C LEU A 39 17.86 7.90 3.91
N THR A 40 17.96 6.97 4.86
CA THR A 40 19.06 6.01 4.91
C THR A 40 19.07 5.09 3.69
N ALA A 41 17.90 4.68 3.21
CA ALA A 41 17.78 3.88 1.98
C ALA A 41 18.19 4.68 0.74
N TYR A 42 17.88 5.99 0.69
CA TYR A 42 18.31 6.87 -0.40
C TYR A 42 19.84 7.06 -0.45
N ASP A 43 20.53 7.04 0.70
CA ASP A 43 22.00 7.05 0.75
C ASP A 43 22.63 5.79 0.11
N HIS A 44 21.84 4.75 -0.10
CA HIS A 44 22.25 3.47 -0.69
C HIS A 44 21.45 3.11 -1.96
N GLN A 45 20.78 4.08 -2.59
CA GLN A 45 19.92 3.86 -3.76
C GLN A 45 20.64 3.32 -5.01
N ASP A 46 21.98 3.39 -5.03
CA ASP A 46 22.80 2.87 -6.12
C ASP A 46 22.90 1.32 -6.11
N VAL A 47 22.49 0.67 -5.02
CA VAL A 47 22.47 -0.80 -4.93
C VAL A 47 21.20 -1.33 -5.61
N PRO A 48 21.32 -2.10 -6.71
CA PRO A 48 20.16 -2.68 -7.37
C PRO A 48 19.46 -3.69 -6.44
N PHE A 49 18.13 -3.66 -6.44
CA PHE A 49 17.32 -4.62 -5.66
C PHE A 49 17.69 -6.09 -5.95
N ASP A 50 17.96 -6.44 -7.20
CA ASP A 50 18.34 -7.81 -7.59
C ASP A 50 19.63 -8.27 -6.89
N LEU A 51 20.59 -7.35 -6.72
CA LEU A 51 21.85 -7.62 -6.01
C LEU A 51 21.62 -7.81 -4.51
N LEU A 52 20.68 -7.06 -3.92
CA LEU A 52 20.29 -7.23 -2.52
C LEU A 52 19.69 -8.61 -2.26
N VAL A 53 18.81 -9.07 -3.17
CA VAL A 53 18.22 -10.42 -3.09
C VAL A 53 19.31 -11.50 -3.20
N GLU A 54 20.26 -11.33 -4.11
CA GLU A 54 21.39 -12.26 -4.27
C GLU A 54 22.25 -12.37 -3.01
N VAL A 55 22.61 -11.23 -2.41
CA VAL A 55 23.46 -11.18 -1.20
C VAL A 55 22.73 -11.74 0.03
N LEU A 56 21.46 -11.38 0.22
CA LEU A 56 20.68 -11.87 1.37
C LEU A 56 20.34 -13.35 1.25
N ASN A 57 20.34 -13.90 0.03
CA ASN A 57 20.07 -15.30 -0.32
C ASN A 57 18.94 -15.95 0.53
N PRO A 58 17.75 -15.33 0.60
CA PRO A 58 16.62 -15.89 1.33
C PRO A 58 16.17 -17.21 0.69
N ALA A 59 15.47 -18.06 1.46
CA ALA A 59 14.94 -19.32 0.97
C ALA A 59 14.04 -19.07 -0.26
N ARG A 60 14.44 -19.60 -1.42
CA ARG A 60 13.72 -19.38 -2.67
C ARG A 60 12.34 -19.99 -2.62
N THR A 61 11.35 -19.22 -3.06
CA THR A 61 9.96 -19.63 -3.20
C THR A 61 9.39 -19.08 -4.50
N VAL A 62 8.48 -19.81 -5.11
CA VAL A 62 7.68 -19.37 -6.27
C VAL A 62 6.35 -18.73 -5.83
N ALA A 63 6.03 -18.77 -4.53
CA ALA A 63 4.73 -18.36 -4.02
C ALA A 63 4.64 -16.88 -3.58
N HIS A 64 5.77 -16.20 -3.36
CA HIS A 64 5.78 -14.80 -2.91
C HIS A 64 7.14 -14.14 -3.19
N ASN A 65 7.14 -12.81 -3.22
CA ASN A 65 8.36 -12.01 -3.30
C ASN A 65 9.22 -12.17 -2.04
N LEU A 66 10.55 -12.20 -2.21
CA LEU A 66 11.49 -12.70 -1.20
C LEU A 66 11.81 -11.74 -0.05
N LEU A 67 11.59 -10.43 -0.23
CA LEU A 67 11.97 -9.41 0.78
C LEU A 67 10.78 -8.58 1.28
N PHE A 68 9.76 -8.39 0.45
CA PHE A 68 8.52 -7.69 0.79
C PHE A 68 7.40 -8.19 -0.12
N GLN A 69 6.15 -8.07 0.32
CA GLN A 69 4.99 -8.57 -0.42
C GLN A 69 4.03 -7.45 -0.85
N VAL A 70 4.12 -6.29 -0.21
CA VAL A 70 3.32 -5.09 -0.50
C VAL A 70 4.20 -4.06 -1.21
N MET A 71 3.77 -3.60 -2.38
CA MET A 71 4.43 -2.51 -3.11
C MET A 71 3.58 -1.24 -3.04
N LEU A 72 4.22 -0.10 -2.82
CA LEU A 72 3.61 1.23 -2.93
C LEU A 72 4.48 2.07 -3.87
N ALA A 73 3.92 2.43 -5.01
CA ALA A 73 4.48 3.41 -5.93
C ALA A 73 3.65 4.69 -5.84
N LEU A 74 4.29 5.80 -5.45
CA LEU A 74 3.69 7.14 -5.48
C LEU A 74 4.36 7.94 -6.59
N GLN A 75 3.59 8.39 -7.56
CA GLN A 75 4.05 9.18 -8.69
C GLN A 75 3.50 10.60 -8.54
N ASN A 76 4.40 11.57 -8.37
CA ASN A 76 4.08 12.99 -8.20
C ASN A 76 4.66 13.85 -9.35
N ASN A 77 5.09 13.20 -10.43
CA ASN A 77 5.63 13.89 -11.61
C ASN A 77 4.47 14.46 -12.44
N ALA A 78 4.73 15.57 -13.13
CA ALA A 78 3.78 16.09 -14.11
C ALA A 78 3.45 15.00 -15.14
N GLN A 79 2.15 14.75 -15.34
CA GLN A 79 1.72 13.86 -16.41
C GLN A 79 2.22 14.42 -17.75
N ALA A 80 2.91 13.58 -18.52
CA ALA A 80 3.31 13.96 -19.86
C ALA A 80 2.05 14.08 -20.73
N GLU A 81 1.63 15.31 -21.01
CA GLU A 81 0.59 15.58 -21.99
C GLU A 81 1.20 15.41 -23.39
N LEU A 82 0.83 14.33 -24.06
CA LEU A 82 1.18 14.12 -25.45
C LEU A 82 0.18 14.88 -26.32
N GLU A 83 0.60 15.99 -26.90
CA GLU A 83 -0.20 16.70 -27.90
C GLU A 83 0.14 16.20 -29.31
N LEU A 84 -0.85 15.66 -30.01
CA LEU A 84 -0.75 15.30 -31.42
C LEU A 84 -1.71 16.15 -32.24
N PRO A 85 -1.23 16.95 -33.22
CA PRO A 85 -2.08 17.84 -34.00
C PRO A 85 -3.27 17.11 -34.65
N GLY A 86 -4.48 17.62 -34.42
CA GLY A 86 -5.71 17.06 -34.99
C GLY A 86 -6.24 15.81 -34.29
N LEU A 87 -5.63 15.36 -33.20
CA LEU A 87 -6.06 14.21 -32.42
C LEU A 87 -6.42 14.62 -30.99
N ARG A 88 -7.50 14.04 -30.47
CA ARG A 88 -7.83 14.07 -29.04
C ARG A 88 -7.35 12.77 -28.43
N LEU A 89 -6.42 12.84 -27.50
CA LEU A 89 -5.92 11.68 -26.78
C LEU A 89 -6.67 11.52 -25.45
N SER A 90 -6.87 10.28 -25.05
CA SER A 90 -7.36 9.90 -23.73
C SER A 90 -6.56 8.70 -23.26
N THR A 91 -6.14 8.70 -22.01
CA THR A 91 -5.50 7.53 -21.41
C THR A 91 -6.55 6.43 -21.23
N PHE A 92 -6.16 5.19 -21.53
CA PHE A 92 -6.95 4.01 -21.21
C PHE A 92 -6.07 3.09 -20.38
N GLN A 93 -6.55 2.73 -19.20
CA GLN A 93 -5.80 1.84 -18.32
C GLN A 93 -5.96 0.40 -18.83
N VAL A 94 -4.84 -0.20 -19.21
CA VAL A 94 -4.79 -1.60 -19.62
C VAL A 94 -4.41 -2.42 -18.40
N SER A 95 -5.29 -3.33 -17.96
CA SER A 95 -4.93 -4.35 -16.99
C SER A 95 -4.03 -5.37 -17.68
N TRP A 96 -2.84 -5.61 -17.12
CA TRP A 96 -1.88 -6.58 -17.66
C TRP A 96 -2.28 -8.04 -17.35
N GLY A 97 -3.35 -8.26 -16.58
CA GLY A 97 -3.86 -9.59 -16.23
C GLY A 97 -2.94 -10.41 -15.32
N THR A 98 -1.84 -9.82 -14.83
CA THR A 98 -0.86 -10.45 -13.94
C THR A 98 -0.45 -9.46 -12.86
N SER A 99 -0.47 -9.86 -11.59
CA SER A 99 0.10 -9.07 -10.50
C SER A 99 1.51 -9.55 -10.16
N LYS A 100 2.45 -8.61 -10.00
CA LYS A 100 3.84 -8.91 -9.58
C LYS A 100 4.01 -8.97 -8.07
N PHE A 101 3.07 -8.44 -7.31
CA PHE A 101 3.07 -8.38 -5.84
C PHE A 101 1.71 -8.80 -5.29
N ASP A 102 1.62 -9.06 -3.99
CA ASP A 102 0.37 -9.56 -3.39
C ASP A 102 -0.70 -8.46 -3.46
N PRO A 103 -0.47 -7.28 -2.85
CA PRO A 103 -1.04 -6.03 -3.34
C PRO A 103 0.05 -5.04 -3.81
N ASN A 104 -0.21 -4.41 -4.96
CA ASN A 104 0.57 -3.32 -5.53
C ASN A 104 -0.29 -2.06 -5.62
N PHE A 105 0.03 -1.05 -4.82
CA PHE A 105 -0.62 0.26 -4.82
C PHE A 105 0.14 1.19 -5.76
N ASN A 106 -0.44 1.55 -6.90
CA ASN A 106 0.12 2.57 -7.77
C ASN A 106 -0.73 3.84 -7.65
N MET A 107 -0.18 4.86 -7.00
CA MET A 107 -0.84 6.12 -6.66
C MET A 107 -0.23 7.27 -7.47
N LEU A 108 -1.08 8.18 -7.92
CA LEU A 108 -0.77 9.42 -8.61
C LEU A 108 -1.16 10.57 -7.68
N ASP A 109 -0.20 11.41 -7.31
CA ASP A 109 -0.41 12.58 -6.47
C ASP A 109 -0.46 13.84 -7.34
N PHE A 110 -1.59 14.52 -7.31
CA PHE A 110 -1.86 15.66 -8.18
C PHE A 110 -1.66 16.97 -7.43
N PHE A 111 -0.94 17.90 -8.07
CA PHE A 111 -0.73 19.25 -7.58
C PHE A 111 -1.08 20.25 -8.68
N ALA A 112 -1.64 21.40 -8.28
CA ALA A 112 -1.76 22.55 -9.16
C ALA A 112 -0.39 23.18 -9.42
N GLU A 113 -0.29 24.08 -10.42
CA GLU A 113 0.96 24.78 -10.75
C GLU A 113 1.54 25.59 -9.57
N ASP A 114 0.67 26.05 -8.66
CA ASP A 114 1.06 26.77 -7.43
C ASP A 114 1.47 25.84 -6.27
N GLY A 115 1.49 24.53 -6.49
CA GLY A 115 1.81 23.51 -5.49
C GLY A 115 0.64 23.12 -4.59
N THR A 116 -0.57 23.59 -4.85
CA THR A 116 -1.75 23.19 -4.05
C THR A 116 -2.12 21.72 -4.33
N PRO A 117 -2.28 20.86 -3.31
CA PRO A 117 -2.73 19.48 -3.52
C PRO A 117 -4.12 19.41 -4.17
N GLN A 118 -4.27 18.56 -5.18
CA GLN A 118 -5.52 18.30 -5.92
C GLN A 118 -6.09 16.90 -5.64
N GLY A 119 -5.39 16.10 -4.84
CA GLY A 119 -5.82 14.77 -4.43
C GLY A 119 -4.90 13.67 -4.95
N ILE A 120 -5.20 12.45 -4.52
CA ILE A 120 -4.48 11.25 -4.92
C ILE A 120 -5.45 10.30 -5.59
N GLU A 121 -5.13 9.85 -6.79
CA GLU A 121 -5.86 8.77 -7.48
C GLU A 121 -4.93 7.58 -7.66
N GLY A 122 -5.47 6.40 -7.95
CA GLY A 122 -4.62 5.25 -8.16
C GLY A 122 -5.36 3.98 -8.48
N LEU A 123 -4.57 2.94 -8.71
CA LEU A 123 -5.04 1.59 -8.97
C LEU A 123 -4.34 0.62 -8.01
N ILE A 124 -5.07 -0.44 -7.67
CA ILE A 124 -4.53 -1.56 -6.91
C ILE A 124 -4.53 -2.78 -7.81
N GLU A 125 -3.35 -3.34 -8.02
CA GLU A 125 -3.20 -4.66 -8.63
C GLU A 125 -3.00 -5.66 -7.50
N TYR A 126 -3.64 -6.82 -7.61
CA TYR A 126 -3.53 -7.86 -6.59
C TYR A 126 -3.45 -9.24 -7.22
N SER A 127 -2.79 -10.16 -6.51
CA SER A 127 -2.74 -11.56 -6.91
C SER A 127 -4.09 -12.23 -6.63
N THR A 128 -4.75 -12.72 -7.67
CA THR A 128 -6.02 -13.48 -7.55
C THR A 128 -5.83 -14.86 -6.92
N ASP A 129 -4.58 -15.33 -6.80
CA ASP A 129 -4.25 -16.54 -6.06
C ASP A 129 -4.34 -16.32 -4.53
N VAL A 130 -4.31 -15.05 -4.10
CA VAL A 130 -4.30 -14.64 -2.69
C VAL A 130 -5.58 -13.90 -2.29
N PHE A 131 -6.09 -13.03 -3.16
CA PHE A 131 -7.24 -12.17 -2.86
C PHE A 131 -8.36 -12.32 -3.89
N ASP A 132 -9.60 -12.34 -3.41
CA ASP A 132 -10.74 -12.00 -4.24
C ASP A 132 -10.93 -10.47 -4.33
N GLU A 133 -11.73 -10.03 -5.30
CA GLU A 133 -11.98 -8.61 -5.56
C GLU A 133 -12.56 -7.89 -4.34
N ALA A 134 -13.51 -8.51 -3.65
CA ALA A 134 -14.14 -7.92 -2.46
C ALA A 134 -13.10 -7.66 -1.36
N THR A 135 -12.19 -8.61 -1.14
CA THR A 135 -11.11 -8.49 -0.15
C THR A 135 -10.12 -7.39 -0.53
N ALA A 136 -9.73 -7.29 -1.80
CA ALA A 136 -8.83 -6.23 -2.26
C ALA A 136 -9.46 -4.83 -2.10
N VAL A 137 -10.75 -4.70 -2.42
CA VAL A 137 -11.53 -3.47 -2.23
C VAL A 137 -11.65 -3.11 -0.74
N ASP A 138 -11.93 -4.09 0.12
CA ASP A 138 -12.01 -3.87 1.55
C ASP A 138 -10.65 -3.43 2.14
N ILE A 139 -9.54 -4.05 1.74
CA ILE A 139 -8.19 -3.64 2.15
C ILE A 139 -7.93 -2.18 1.79
N PHE A 140 -8.31 -1.76 0.58
CA PHE A 140 -8.19 -0.37 0.16
C PHE A 140 -9.01 0.58 1.04
N HIS A 141 -10.28 0.25 1.27
CA HIS A 141 -11.16 1.10 2.07
C HIS A 141 -10.68 1.21 3.52
N ARG A 142 -10.14 0.14 4.09
CA ARG A 142 -9.49 0.18 5.41
C ARG A 142 -8.27 1.06 5.40
N TRP A 143 -7.40 0.93 4.40
CA TRP A 143 -6.21 1.76 4.27
C TRP A 143 -6.56 3.25 4.13
N ALA A 144 -7.50 3.59 3.26
CA ALA A 144 -7.99 4.97 3.09
C ALA A 144 -8.70 5.51 4.34
N GLY A 145 -9.44 4.66 5.07
CA GLY A 145 -10.01 5.01 6.38
C GLY A 145 -8.94 5.28 7.41
N PHE A 146 -7.97 4.37 7.54
CA PHE A 146 -6.82 4.51 8.42
C PHE A 146 -6.06 5.81 8.16
N LEU A 147 -5.75 6.12 6.89
CA LEU A 147 -5.03 7.34 6.52
C LEU A 147 -5.79 8.62 6.95
N ARG A 148 -7.12 8.65 6.79
CA ARG A 148 -7.94 9.78 7.25
C ARG A 148 -7.87 9.93 8.77
N ASP A 149 -8.06 8.83 9.50
CA ASP A 149 -8.05 8.83 10.97
C ASP A 149 -6.70 9.32 11.55
N VAL A 150 -5.59 8.86 10.97
CA VAL A 150 -4.25 9.22 11.47
C VAL A 150 -3.84 10.64 11.08
N VAL A 151 -4.33 11.18 9.96
CA VAL A 151 -4.09 12.59 9.59
C VAL A 151 -4.87 13.53 10.50
N GLU A 152 -6.08 13.18 10.91
CA GLU A 152 -6.87 13.98 11.84
C GLU A 152 -6.31 13.98 13.26
N THR A 153 -5.62 12.91 13.67
CA THR A 153 -5.11 12.74 15.03
C THR A 153 -3.74 12.04 15.08
N PRO A 154 -2.68 12.71 14.60
CA PRO A 154 -1.39 12.07 14.37
C PRO A 154 -0.67 11.60 15.64
N ASP A 155 -0.99 12.21 16.80
CA ASP A 155 -0.40 11.87 18.10
C ASP A 155 -1.09 10.69 18.80
N ARG A 156 -2.16 10.14 18.20
CA ARG A 156 -2.87 8.98 18.75
C ARG A 156 -2.00 7.72 18.60
N PRO A 157 -1.87 6.88 19.65
CA PRO A 157 -1.19 5.58 19.54
C PRO A 157 -1.83 4.70 18.47
N LEU A 158 -1.00 3.96 17.72
CA LEU A 158 -1.48 3.08 16.65
C LEU A 158 -2.51 2.05 17.14
N SER A 159 -2.37 1.52 18.36
CA SER A 159 -3.33 0.57 18.94
C SER A 159 -4.75 1.10 19.08
N GLN A 160 -4.93 2.43 19.03
CA GLN A 160 -6.21 3.11 19.18
C GLN A 160 -6.80 3.60 17.85
N VAL A 161 -6.12 3.34 16.74
CA VAL A 161 -6.63 3.69 15.41
C VAL A 161 -7.58 2.60 14.93
N ASN A 162 -8.75 2.98 14.42
CA ASN A 162 -9.72 2.02 13.92
C ASN A 162 -9.38 1.61 12.49
N VAL A 163 -9.15 0.32 12.27
CA VAL A 163 -8.91 -0.26 10.93
C VAL A 163 -10.12 -1.03 10.39
N LEU A 164 -11.22 -1.03 11.14
CA LEU A 164 -12.47 -1.68 10.75
C LEU A 164 -13.31 -0.77 9.85
N LEU A 165 -13.91 -1.36 8.82
CA LEU A 165 -14.91 -0.69 8.02
C LEU A 165 -16.17 -0.41 8.87
N PRO A 166 -16.97 0.61 8.52
CA PRO A 166 -18.21 0.91 9.22
C PRO A 166 -19.12 -0.33 9.34
N GLY A 167 -19.65 -0.59 10.53
CA GLY A 167 -20.56 -1.70 10.80
C GLY A 167 -19.86 -3.05 11.02
N GLU A 168 -18.56 -3.18 10.78
CA GLU A 168 -17.86 -4.45 10.98
C GLU A 168 -17.77 -4.84 12.43
N LYS A 169 -17.46 -3.87 13.30
CA LYS A 169 -17.39 -4.10 14.73
C LYS A 169 -18.71 -4.67 15.25
N GLU A 170 -19.83 -4.11 14.81
CA GLU A 170 -21.16 -4.59 15.13
C GLU A 170 -21.41 -6.00 14.60
N ARG A 171 -21.07 -6.29 13.33
CA ARG A 171 -21.16 -7.65 12.75
C ARG A 171 -20.35 -8.67 13.54
N PHE A 172 -19.10 -8.37 13.87
CA PHE A 172 -18.25 -9.24 14.69
C PHE A 172 -18.89 -9.54 16.05
N LEU A 173 -19.47 -8.53 16.69
CA LEU A 173 -20.08 -8.66 18.01
C LEU A 173 -21.42 -9.39 17.98
N THR A 174 -22.19 -9.35 16.89
CA THR A 174 -23.50 -10.02 16.79
C THR A 174 -23.41 -11.42 16.20
N GLU A 175 -22.65 -11.59 15.12
CA GLU A 175 -22.61 -12.84 14.35
C GLU A 175 -21.66 -13.87 15.00
N TRP A 176 -20.51 -13.42 15.52
CA TRP A 176 -19.49 -14.33 16.05
C TRP A 176 -19.66 -14.64 17.54
N ASN A 177 -20.14 -13.68 18.34
CA ASN A 177 -20.47 -13.95 19.75
C ASN A 177 -21.84 -14.64 19.92
N GLY A 178 -22.76 -14.51 18.97
CA GLY A 178 -24.06 -15.19 18.99
C GLY A 178 -23.95 -16.72 18.96
N ALA A 179 -22.92 -17.27 18.30
CA ALA A 179 -22.68 -18.71 18.22
C ALA A 179 -22.21 -19.35 19.55
N ARG A 180 -21.64 -18.56 20.48
CA ARG A 180 -21.24 -19.04 21.82
C ARG A 180 -22.36 -18.95 22.86
N GLY A 181 -23.42 -18.17 22.62
CA GLY A 181 -24.53 -17.98 23.55
C GLY A 181 -25.64 -19.04 23.48
N ALA A 182 -25.75 -19.78 22.37
CA ALA A 182 -26.89 -20.68 22.14
C ALA A 182 -26.66 -22.15 22.56
N ALA A 183 -25.43 -22.57 22.88
CA ALA A 183 -25.08 -23.99 23.14
C ALA A 183 -25.06 -24.39 24.64
N GLY A 184 -25.61 -23.57 25.54
CA GLY A 184 -25.36 -23.75 26.97
C GLY A 184 -26.53 -23.46 27.90
N ARG A 185 -27.77 -23.87 27.56
CA ARG A 185 -28.88 -23.96 28.54
C ARG A 185 -30.04 -24.77 27.94
N GLY A 186 -30.15 -26.04 28.32
CA GLY A 186 -31.37 -26.80 28.07
C GLY A 186 -31.19 -28.31 28.18
N GLY A 187 -31.39 -28.85 29.38
CA GLY A 187 -31.77 -30.26 29.52
C GLY A 187 -30.98 -31.07 30.55
N ARG A 188 -31.25 -30.86 31.84
CA ARG A 188 -31.08 -31.92 32.85
C ARG A 188 -32.45 -32.27 33.41
N ARG A 189 -32.99 -33.38 32.88
CA ARG A 189 -33.85 -34.45 33.45
C ARG A 189 -34.98 -34.10 34.45
N PRO A 190 -36.07 -34.89 34.43
CA PRO A 190 -36.07 -36.19 35.12
C PRO A 190 -35.79 -37.39 34.21
#